data_AF-A0A8H5D7L8-F1
#
_entry.id   AF-A0A8H5D7L8-F1
#
_cell.length_a   1.000
_cell.length_b   1.000
_cell.length_c   1.000
_cell.angle_alpha   90.00
_cell.angle_beta   90.00
_cell.angle_gamma   90.00
#
_symmetry.space_group_name_H-M   'P 1'
#
loop_
_entity.id
_entity.type
_entity.pdbx_description
1 polymer ?
#
loop_
_entity_poly.entity_id
_entity_poly.type
_entity_poly.pdbx_seq_one_letter_code
_entity_poly.pdbx_strand_id
1 'polypeptide(L)'
;MNSEKEFRIKWSAGSLYAGGADTTVLSIYAFFKAMALHPEVAAEAQAEIDSVVGSNRLPSFADREDLPFVNALVSEVLRWQAVVPAPPHVVKEDDLHDGFLIPKGTIIIPNIWKMLHDSRTYSNPMTFNPKRFLGPYPELDPRKISFGFGRRQVFLINLARRVLADASIFVSCAMTLAVFNISKYVDESGQVIEPVVDQTTGTVSHPTPFQCSIKPRSQKALLLINAEITKA
;
A
#
# COMPACT_ATOMS: atom_id res chain seq x y z
N MET A 1 29.05 25.56 -8.79
CA MET A 1 27.87 24.87 -9.37
C MET A 1 26.97 25.95 -9.96
N ASN A 2 26.50 25.87 -11.21
CA ASN A 2 25.62 26.92 -11.75
C ASN A 2 24.20 26.81 -11.14
N SER A 3 23.45 27.91 -11.17
CA SER A 3 22.11 28.02 -10.57
C SER A 3 21.11 27.02 -11.14
N GLU A 4 21.21 26.70 -12.43
CA GLU A 4 20.34 25.72 -13.10
C GLU A 4 20.59 24.29 -12.61
N LYS A 5 21.86 23.91 -12.41
CA LYS A 5 22.26 22.60 -11.89
C LYS A 5 21.79 22.45 -10.45
N GLU A 6 21.95 23.48 -9.63
CA GLU A 6 21.45 23.50 -8.26
C GLU A 6 19.91 23.37 -8.22
N PHE A 7 19.19 24.11 -9.07
CA PHE A 7 17.74 24.00 -9.20
C PHE A 7 17.31 22.57 -9.55
N ARG A 8 17.94 21.96 -10.57
CA ARG A 8 17.62 20.59 -11.00
C ARG A 8 17.88 19.58 -9.89
N ILE A 9 18.99 19.68 -9.17
CA ILE A 9 19.32 18.78 -8.05
C ILE A 9 18.28 18.93 -6.94
N LYS A 10 18.00 20.15 -6.51
CA LYS A 10 17.06 20.45 -5.42
C LYS A 10 15.66 19.89 -5.72
N TRP A 11 15.11 20.17 -6.91
CA TRP A 11 13.77 19.73 -7.26
C TRP A 11 13.69 18.24 -7.57
N SER A 12 14.75 17.63 -8.10
CA SER A 12 14.80 16.18 -8.29
C SER A 12 14.82 15.45 -6.96
N ALA A 13 15.66 15.89 -6.01
CA ALA A 13 15.72 15.33 -4.66
C ALA A 13 14.41 15.55 -3.90
N GLY A 14 13.83 16.74 -3.97
CA GLY A 14 12.53 17.05 -3.35
C GLY A 14 11.41 16.19 -3.90
N SER A 15 11.35 15.97 -5.21
CA SER A 15 10.35 15.10 -5.85
C SER A 15 10.51 13.63 -5.43
N LEU A 16 11.76 13.16 -5.30
CA LEU A 16 12.06 11.81 -4.83
C LEU A 16 11.62 11.61 -3.37
N TYR A 17 11.95 12.57 -2.51
CA TYR A 17 11.56 12.56 -1.10
C TYR A 17 10.03 12.60 -0.93
N ALA A 18 9.37 13.60 -1.51
CA ALA A 18 7.92 13.78 -1.40
C ALA A 18 7.15 12.55 -1.92
N GLY A 19 7.57 11.99 -3.06
CA GLY A 19 6.94 10.78 -3.58
C GLY A 19 7.14 9.57 -2.68
N GLY A 20 8.25 9.46 -1.94
CA GLY A 20 8.60 8.26 -1.16
C GLY A 20 8.11 8.29 0.29
N ALA A 21 8.15 9.48 0.91
CA ALA A 21 7.81 9.69 2.31
C ALA A 21 6.32 9.48 2.57
N ASP A 22 5.44 10.10 1.78
CA ASP A 22 4.01 10.08 2.07
C ASP A 22 3.33 8.80 1.57
N THR A 23 3.63 8.36 0.35
CA THR A 23 2.83 7.29 -0.29
C THR A 23 2.98 5.92 0.36
N THR A 24 4.21 5.57 0.76
CA THR A 24 4.51 4.31 1.46
C THR A 24 3.86 4.30 2.84
N VAL A 25 3.97 5.41 3.58
CA VAL A 25 3.40 5.58 4.91
C VAL A 25 1.88 5.42 4.86
N LEU A 26 1.21 5.98 3.86
CA LEU A 26 -0.24 5.85 3.73
C LEU A 26 -0.71 4.45 3.36
N SER A 27 0.08 3.72 2.59
CA SER A 27 -0.18 2.30 2.33
C SER A 27 -0.07 1.49 3.63
N ILE A 28 0.96 1.76 4.45
CA ILE A 28 1.13 1.13 5.76
C ILE A 28 0.02 1.55 6.73
N TYR A 29 -0.42 2.81 6.70
CA TYR A 29 -1.52 3.30 7.52
C TYR A 29 -2.85 2.62 7.16
N ALA A 30 -3.11 2.42 5.86
CA ALA A 30 -4.24 1.65 5.38
C ALA A 30 -4.16 0.17 5.79
N PHE A 31 -2.96 -0.42 5.80
CA PHE A 31 -2.74 -1.75 6.34
C PHE A 31 -3.15 -1.86 7.81
N PHE A 32 -2.75 -0.93 8.69
CA PHE A 32 -3.18 -0.95 10.10
C PHE A 32 -4.71 -0.85 10.24
N LYS A 33 -5.34 -0.02 9.41
CA LYS A 33 -6.81 0.11 9.37
C LYS A 33 -7.46 -1.21 8.96
N ALA A 34 -6.93 -1.84 7.91
CA ALA A 34 -7.42 -3.12 7.42
C ALA A 34 -7.25 -4.22 8.48
N MET A 35 -6.10 -4.30 9.16
CA MET A 35 -5.88 -5.33 10.19
C MET A 35 -6.76 -5.12 11.42
N ALA A 36 -7.08 -3.87 11.77
CA ALA A 36 -8.04 -3.59 12.84
C ALA A 36 -9.48 -4.00 12.47
N LEU A 37 -9.86 -3.88 11.20
CA LEU A 37 -11.20 -4.21 10.69
C LEU A 37 -11.37 -5.69 10.33
N HIS A 38 -10.29 -6.36 9.92
CA HIS A 38 -10.26 -7.72 9.38
C HIS A 38 -9.27 -8.61 10.15
N PRO A 39 -9.51 -8.86 11.46
CA PRO A 39 -8.61 -9.66 12.29
C PRO A 39 -8.45 -11.11 11.77
N GLU A 40 -9.44 -11.65 11.07
CA GLU A 40 -9.38 -12.96 10.42
C GLU A 40 -8.30 -13.02 9.32
N VAL A 41 -8.15 -11.93 8.57
CA VAL A 41 -7.11 -11.82 7.55
C VAL A 41 -5.73 -11.69 8.19
N ALA A 42 -5.63 -10.92 9.27
CA ALA A 42 -4.39 -10.80 10.04
C ALA A 42 -3.96 -12.17 10.60
N ALA A 43 -4.89 -12.94 11.15
CA ALA A 43 -4.62 -14.27 11.68
C ALA A 43 -4.14 -15.27 10.61
N GLU A 44 -4.72 -15.23 9.40
CA GLU A 44 -4.30 -16.08 8.29
C GLU A 44 -2.89 -15.72 7.80
N ALA A 45 -2.57 -14.44 7.68
CA ALA A 45 -1.22 -13.99 7.33
C ALA A 45 -0.20 -14.34 8.42
N GLN A 46 -0.57 -14.20 9.69
CA GLN A 46 0.25 -14.61 10.83
C GLN A 46 0.55 -16.12 10.80
N ALA A 47 -0.44 -16.96 10.50
CA ALA A 47 -0.25 -18.40 10.41
C ALA A 47 0.72 -18.79 9.28
N GLU A 48 0.64 -18.12 8.12
CA GLU A 48 1.60 -18.31 7.03
C GLU A 48 3.03 -17.93 7.48
N ILE A 49 3.19 -16.75 8.10
CA ILE A 49 4.49 -16.29 8.60
C ILE A 49 5.06 -17.27 9.63
N ASP A 50 4.25 -17.73 10.58
CA ASP A 50 4.68 -18.68 11.61
C ASP A 50 5.11 -20.02 11.00
N SER A 51 4.46 -20.46 9.91
CA SER A 51 4.80 -21.70 9.22
C SER A 51 6.11 -21.61 8.42
N VAL A 52 6.39 -20.46 7.80
CA VAL A 52 7.54 -20.29 6.88
C VAL A 52 8.77 -19.75 7.61
N VAL A 53 8.58 -18.71 8.41
CA VAL A 53 9.66 -17.98 9.08
C VAL A 53 9.89 -18.50 10.51
N GLY A 54 8.83 -18.94 11.17
CA GLY A 54 8.83 -19.34 12.57
C GLY A 54 8.92 -18.14 13.54
N SER A 55 9.17 -18.44 14.82
CA SER A 55 9.14 -17.44 15.89
C SER A 55 10.52 -16.94 16.37
N ASN A 56 11.60 -17.30 15.67
CA ASN A 56 12.98 -17.09 16.15
C ASN A 56 13.68 -15.89 15.49
N ARG A 57 13.13 -15.36 14.40
CA ARG A 57 13.64 -14.18 13.69
C ARG A 57 12.48 -13.41 13.09
N LEU A 58 12.75 -12.17 12.67
CA LEU A 58 11.81 -11.40 11.88
C LEU A 58 11.84 -11.84 10.40
N PRO A 59 10.70 -11.70 9.68
CA PRO A 59 10.67 -11.86 8.23
C PRO A 59 11.60 -10.87 7.53
N SER A 60 12.13 -11.29 6.39
CA SER A 60 13.04 -10.54 5.54
C SER A 60 12.56 -10.56 4.08
N PHE A 61 13.23 -9.82 3.19
CA PHE A 61 12.92 -9.86 1.77
C PHE A 61 13.10 -11.24 1.13
N ALA A 62 13.99 -12.08 1.68
CA ALA A 62 14.25 -13.41 1.16
C ALA A 62 13.06 -14.37 1.35
N ASP A 63 12.21 -14.11 2.34
CA ASP A 63 11.03 -14.94 2.64
C ASP A 63 9.85 -14.64 1.71
N ARG A 64 9.95 -13.61 0.87
CA ARG A 64 8.81 -13.08 0.13
C ARG A 64 8.20 -14.08 -0.84
N GLU A 65 9.00 -14.89 -1.51
CA GLU A 65 8.48 -15.88 -2.47
C GLU A 65 7.68 -16.99 -1.77
N ASP A 66 8.02 -17.28 -0.52
CA ASP A 66 7.38 -18.31 0.31
C ASP A 66 6.18 -17.77 1.11
N LEU A 67 5.86 -16.48 1.01
CA LEU A 67 4.74 -15.81 1.72
C LEU A 67 3.65 -15.32 0.74
N PRO A 68 2.99 -16.22 -0.02
CA PRO A 68 2.02 -15.82 -1.04
C PRO A 68 0.80 -15.08 -0.47
N PHE A 69 0.29 -15.45 0.71
CA PHE A 69 -0.83 -14.76 1.36
C PHE A 69 -0.44 -13.36 1.80
N VAL A 70 0.75 -13.17 2.39
CA VAL A 70 1.25 -11.81 2.71
C VAL A 70 1.41 -10.96 1.44
N ASN A 71 1.88 -11.53 0.33
CA ASN A 71 1.92 -10.80 -0.95
C ASN A 71 0.52 -10.41 -1.45
N ALA A 72 -0.44 -11.32 -1.34
CA ALA A 72 -1.83 -11.07 -1.68
C ALA A 72 -2.44 -9.98 -0.79
N LEU A 73 -2.11 -9.96 0.51
CA LEU A 73 -2.51 -8.94 1.47
C LEU A 73 -1.95 -7.56 1.08
N VAL A 74 -0.67 -7.46 0.75
CA VAL A 74 -0.07 -6.20 0.26
C VAL A 74 -0.76 -5.72 -1.02
N SER A 75 -1.11 -6.65 -1.92
CA SER A 75 -1.87 -6.33 -3.13
C SER A 75 -3.23 -5.73 -2.77
N GLU A 76 -3.95 -6.34 -1.84
CA GLU A 76 -5.28 -5.87 -1.45
C GLU A 76 -5.24 -4.53 -0.73
N VAL A 77 -4.21 -4.25 0.08
CA VAL A 77 -3.99 -2.93 0.67
C VAL A 77 -3.84 -1.85 -0.41
N LEU A 78 -3.03 -2.12 -1.45
CA LEU A 78 -2.81 -1.18 -2.57
C LEU A 78 -4.05 -0.97 -3.46
N ARG A 79 -4.94 -1.97 -3.52
CA ARG A 79 -6.21 -1.88 -4.26
C ARG A 79 -7.25 -1.11 -3.45
N TRP A 80 -7.43 -1.50 -2.19
CA TRP A 80 -8.44 -0.96 -1.27
C TRP A 80 -8.19 0.51 -0.95
N GLN A 81 -6.92 0.90 -0.71
CA GLN A 81 -6.52 2.29 -0.55
C GLN A 81 -5.69 2.76 -1.76
N ALA A 82 -6.37 3.35 -2.75
CA ALA A 82 -5.71 4.04 -3.85
C ALA A 82 -5.09 5.37 -3.39
N VAL A 83 -3.82 5.34 -2.96
CA VAL A 83 -3.10 6.51 -2.40
C VAL A 83 -3.08 7.71 -3.35
N VAL A 84 -2.97 7.48 -4.66
CA VAL A 84 -3.06 8.53 -5.69
C VAL A 84 -4.20 8.17 -6.64
N PRO A 85 -5.44 8.58 -6.34
CA PRO A 85 -6.63 8.06 -7.03
C PRO A 85 -6.87 8.69 -8.41
N ALA A 86 -6.29 9.86 -8.69
CA ALA A 86 -6.64 10.67 -9.87
C ALA A 86 -5.51 11.65 -10.30
N PRO A 87 -4.31 11.17 -10.69
CA PRO A 87 -3.20 12.06 -11.04
C PRO A 87 -3.46 12.78 -12.38
N PRO A 88 -3.42 14.11 -12.47
CA PRO A 88 -3.72 14.82 -13.72
C PRO A 88 -2.61 14.67 -14.77
N HIS A 89 -3.03 14.53 -16.03
CA HIS A 89 -2.19 14.56 -17.23
C HIS A 89 -2.59 15.74 -18.12
N VAL A 90 -1.71 16.13 -19.03
CA VAL A 90 -2.00 17.14 -20.05
C VAL A 90 -1.65 16.60 -21.43
N VAL A 91 -2.59 16.75 -22.36
CA VAL A 91 -2.43 16.36 -23.76
C VAL A 91 -1.45 17.32 -24.45
N LYS A 92 -0.43 16.79 -25.13
CA LYS A 92 0.66 17.59 -25.71
C LYS A 92 0.42 18.02 -27.16
N GLU A 93 -0.47 17.32 -27.85
CA GLU A 93 -0.89 17.53 -29.22
C GLU A 93 -2.32 17.02 -29.37
N ASP A 94 -3.08 17.54 -30.33
CA ASP A 94 -4.45 17.08 -30.57
C ASP A 94 -4.47 15.56 -30.79
N ASP A 95 -5.41 14.87 -30.14
CA ASP A 95 -5.53 13.42 -30.19
C ASP A 95 -6.98 13.00 -30.48
N LEU A 96 -7.17 11.82 -31.08
CA LEU A 96 -8.48 11.24 -31.34
C LEU A 96 -8.64 9.98 -30.49
N HIS A 97 -9.60 10.00 -29.56
CA HIS A 97 -9.90 8.86 -28.69
C HIS A 97 -11.37 8.49 -28.83
N ASP A 98 -11.66 7.24 -29.20
CA ASP A 98 -13.03 6.73 -29.41
C ASP A 98 -13.90 7.63 -30.31
N GLY A 99 -13.29 8.25 -31.32
CA GLY A 99 -13.95 9.17 -32.25
C GLY A 99 -14.10 10.60 -31.75
N PHE A 100 -13.64 10.92 -30.54
CA PHE A 100 -13.66 12.26 -29.97
C PHE A 100 -12.31 12.95 -30.12
N LEU A 101 -12.32 14.19 -30.64
CA LEU A 101 -11.14 15.05 -30.64
C LEU A 101 -10.87 15.54 -29.21
N ILE A 102 -9.68 15.27 -28.72
CA ILE A 102 -9.13 15.78 -27.47
C ILE A 102 -8.07 16.83 -27.83
N PRO A 103 -8.38 18.12 -27.68
CA PRO A 103 -7.43 19.18 -28.06
C PRO A 103 -6.16 19.17 -27.20
N LYS A 104 -5.07 19.64 -27.78
CA LYS A 104 -3.83 19.99 -27.09
C LYS A 104 -4.11 20.90 -25.90
N GLY A 105 -3.48 20.60 -24.77
CA GLY A 105 -3.66 21.35 -23.52
C GLY A 105 -4.82 20.84 -22.66
N THR A 106 -5.64 19.91 -23.15
CA THR A 106 -6.69 19.29 -22.34
C THR A 106 -6.10 18.54 -21.16
N ILE A 107 -6.70 18.74 -19.97
CA ILE A 107 -6.36 17.99 -18.76
C ILE A 107 -7.14 16.66 -18.78
N ILE A 108 -6.42 15.55 -18.63
CA ILE A 108 -6.99 14.21 -18.53
C ILE A 108 -6.72 13.66 -17.13
N ILE A 109 -7.77 13.21 -16.45
CA ILE A 109 -7.69 12.67 -15.10
C ILE A 109 -8.11 11.20 -15.13
N PRO A 110 -7.16 10.24 -15.14
CA PRO A 110 -7.49 8.82 -15.04
C PRO A 110 -8.04 8.53 -13.64
N ASN A 111 -9.22 7.95 -13.56
CA ASN A 111 -9.83 7.56 -12.29
C ASN A 111 -9.30 6.19 -11.84
N ILE A 112 -8.10 6.19 -11.27
CA ILE A 112 -7.41 4.99 -10.76
C ILE A 112 -8.26 4.30 -9.68
N TRP A 113 -8.89 5.09 -8.79
CA TRP A 113 -9.77 4.51 -7.76
C TRP A 113 -10.88 3.67 -8.39
N LYS A 114 -11.56 4.19 -9.43
CA LYS A 114 -12.62 3.47 -10.14
C LYS A 114 -12.09 2.21 -10.83
N MET A 115 -10.89 2.27 -11.42
CA MET A 115 -10.27 1.09 -12.04
C MET A 115 -9.99 -0.01 -11.01
N LEU A 116 -9.53 0.36 -9.81
CA LEU A 116 -9.27 -0.57 -8.69
C LEU A 116 -10.54 -1.05 -7.97
N HIS A 117 -11.69 -0.47 -8.30
CA HIS A 117 -13.01 -0.81 -7.76
C HIS A 117 -14.03 -1.16 -8.87
N ASP A 118 -13.54 -1.52 -10.06
CA ASP A 118 -14.41 -1.95 -11.16
C ASP A 118 -14.87 -3.38 -10.90
N SER A 119 -16.18 -3.60 -10.78
CA SER A 119 -16.79 -4.91 -10.55
C SER A 119 -16.59 -5.89 -11.71
N ARG A 120 -16.19 -5.40 -12.89
CA ARG A 120 -15.79 -6.24 -14.03
C ARG A 120 -14.40 -6.85 -13.87
N THR A 121 -13.55 -6.21 -13.06
CA THR A 121 -12.16 -6.61 -12.82
C THR A 121 -11.98 -7.28 -11.47
N TYR A 122 -12.67 -6.77 -10.45
CA TYR A 122 -12.56 -7.22 -9.05
C TYR A 122 -13.93 -7.62 -8.52
N SER A 123 -14.07 -8.87 -8.08
CA SER A 123 -15.31 -9.37 -7.48
C SER A 123 -15.55 -8.74 -6.10
N ASN A 124 -16.76 -8.23 -5.85
CA ASN A 124 -17.09 -7.50 -4.60
C ASN A 124 -16.01 -6.45 -4.25
N PRO A 125 -15.81 -5.42 -5.10
CA PRO A 125 -14.65 -4.53 -5.03
C PRO A 125 -14.56 -3.72 -3.72
N MET A 126 -15.67 -3.55 -3.00
CA MET A 126 -15.68 -2.84 -1.71
C MET A 126 -15.24 -3.73 -0.54
N THR A 127 -15.24 -5.05 -0.71
CA THR A 127 -14.82 -6.01 0.32
C THR A 127 -13.30 -6.17 0.30
N PHE A 128 -12.67 -6.01 1.46
CA PHE A 128 -11.27 -6.31 1.66
C PHE A 128 -11.06 -7.84 1.69
N ASN A 129 -10.48 -8.39 0.63
CA ASN A 129 -10.26 -9.83 0.50
C ASN A 129 -8.95 -10.13 -0.24
N PRO A 130 -7.86 -10.44 0.47
CA PRO A 130 -6.59 -10.83 -0.16
C PRO A 130 -6.68 -12.07 -1.05
N LYS A 131 -7.57 -13.01 -0.76
CA LYS A 131 -7.65 -14.30 -1.49
C LYS A 131 -7.96 -14.15 -2.98
N ARG A 132 -8.46 -12.98 -3.40
CA ARG A 132 -8.69 -12.65 -4.81
C ARG A 132 -7.43 -12.69 -5.67
N PHE A 133 -6.24 -12.58 -5.05
CA PHE A 133 -4.96 -12.63 -5.74
C PHE A 133 -4.25 -13.99 -5.63
N LEU A 134 -4.95 -15.01 -5.12
CA LEU A 134 -4.44 -16.36 -4.94
C LEU A 134 -5.14 -17.35 -5.88
N GLY A 135 -4.54 -18.53 -6.02
CA GLY A 135 -5.11 -19.64 -6.80
C GLY A 135 -4.82 -19.57 -8.30
N PRO A 136 -5.47 -20.44 -9.10
CA PRO A 136 -5.17 -20.61 -10.52
C PRO A 136 -5.64 -19.45 -11.41
N TYR A 137 -6.62 -18.68 -10.95
CA TYR A 137 -7.22 -17.56 -11.69
C TYR A 137 -7.26 -16.30 -10.81
N PRO A 138 -6.10 -15.70 -10.48
CA PRO A 138 -6.05 -14.51 -9.66
C PRO A 138 -6.63 -13.31 -10.42
N GLU A 139 -7.28 -12.41 -9.70
CA GLU A 139 -7.72 -11.12 -10.23
C GLU A 139 -6.52 -10.23 -10.60
N LEU A 140 -6.77 -9.16 -11.35
CA LEU A 140 -5.72 -8.29 -11.89
C LEU A 140 -4.86 -7.69 -10.77
N ASP A 141 -3.55 -7.93 -10.81
CA ASP A 141 -2.60 -7.33 -9.86
C ASP A 141 -2.72 -5.79 -9.86
N PRO A 142 -3.15 -5.18 -8.74
CA PRO A 142 -3.42 -3.75 -8.64
C PRO A 142 -2.16 -2.93 -8.86
N ARG A 143 -0.95 -3.49 -8.66
CA ARG A 143 0.32 -2.80 -8.94
C ARG A 143 0.47 -2.36 -10.39
N LYS A 144 -0.23 -3.00 -11.32
CA LYS A 144 -0.27 -2.61 -12.74
C LYS A 144 -1.02 -1.29 -12.97
N ILE A 145 -1.88 -0.89 -12.03
CA ILE A 145 -2.70 0.32 -12.10
C ILE A 145 -2.25 1.34 -11.04
N SER A 146 -2.06 0.94 -9.78
CA SER A 146 -1.73 1.82 -8.65
C SER A 146 -0.39 2.54 -8.81
N PHE A 147 0.57 1.97 -9.54
CA PHE A 147 1.86 2.61 -9.86
C PHE A 147 1.85 3.36 -11.21
N GLY A 148 0.66 3.59 -11.77
CA GLY A 148 0.46 4.25 -13.07
C GLY A 148 0.77 3.35 -14.27
N PHE A 149 0.44 3.86 -15.44
CA PHE A 149 0.56 3.16 -16.73
C PHE A 149 0.99 4.12 -17.85
N GLY A 150 1.48 3.57 -18.96
CA GLY A 150 1.95 4.34 -20.12
C GLY A 150 3.24 5.12 -19.88
N ARG A 151 3.48 6.21 -20.64
CA ARG A 151 4.74 6.98 -20.62
C ARG A 151 5.08 7.61 -19.26
N ARG A 152 4.06 7.86 -18.45
CA ARG A 152 4.18 8.43 -17.10
C ARG A 152 4.09 7.38 -16.00
N GLN A 153 4.11 6.10 -16.38
CA GLN A 153 4.34 5.03 -15.43
C GLN A 153 5.62 5.32 -14.66
N VAL A 154 5.62 4.92 -13.40
CA VAL A 154 6.77 4.88 -12.51
C VAL A 154 7.76 3.84 -13.11
N PHE A 155 8.44 4.13 -14.24
CA PHE A 155 9.34 3.18 -14.92
C PHE A 155 10.85 3.54 -14.96
N LEU A 156 11.31 4.72 -15.38
CA LEU A 156 12.76 4.85 -15.72
C LEU A 156 13.74 5.28 -14.59
N ILE A 157 13.34 6.10 -13.61
CA ILE A 157 14.05 6.28 -12.30
C ILE A 157 13.38 5.41 -11.21
N ASN A 158 12.47 4.55 -11.65
CA ASN A 158 11.26 4.24 -10.89
C ASN A 158 11.01 2.74 -10.73
N LEU A 159 11.76 1.85 -11.40
CA LEU A 159 11.81 0.44 -10.99
C LEU A 159 12.32 0.35 -9.55
N ALA A 160 13.36 1.11 -9.20
CA ALA A 160 13.84 1.24 -7.82
C ALA A 160 12.76 1.80 -6.89
N ARG A 161 11.95 2.79 -7.29
CA ARG A 161 10.87 3.32 -6.42
C ARG A 161 9.70 2.37 -6.26
N ARG A 162 9.25 1.70 -7.33
CA ARG A 162 8.18 0.71 -7.25
C ARG A 162 8.64 -0.48 -6.41
N VAL A 163 9.85 -1.00 -6.70
CA VAL A 163 10.45 -2.10 -5.93
C VAL A 163 10.68 -1.67 -4.49
N LEU A 164 11.18 -0.45 -4.24
CA LEU A 164 11.39 0.06 -2.88
C LEU A 164 10.07 0.22 -2.14
N ALA A 165 9.06 0.87 -2.72
CA ALA A 165 7.76 1.06 -2.08
C ALA A 165 7.09 -0.28 -1.79
N ASP A 166 6.99 -1.16 -2.80
CA ASP A 166 6.39 -2.48 -2.67
C ASP A 166 7.16 -3.37 -1.67
N ALA A 167 8.49 -3.38 -1.72
CA ALA A 167 9.30 -4.11 -0.76
C ALA A 167 9.16 -3.53 0.67
N SER A 168 9.15 -2.20 0.81
CA SER A 168 9.00 -1.52 2.11
C SER A 168 7.64 -1.79 2.74
N ILE A 169 6.57 -1.77 1.94
CA ILE A 169 5.21 -2.13 2.39
C ILE A 169 5.19 -3.61 2.76
N PHE A 170 5.72 -4.50 1.92
CA PHE A 170 5.78 -5.92 2.20
C PHE A 170 6.50 -6.22 3.53
N VAL A 171 7.73 -5.73 3.69
CA VAL A 171 8.52 -6.04 4.88
C VAL A 171 7.90 -5.41 6.13
N SER A 172 7.31 -4.23 6.01
CA SER A 172 6.59 -3.57 7.12
C SER A 172 5.36 -4.39 7.53
N CYS A 173 4.55 -4.87 6.57
CA CYS A 173 3.40 -5.72 6.85
C CYS A 173 3.84 -7.06 7.48
N ALA A 174 4.82 -7.73 6.89
CA ALA A 174 5.31 -9.03 7.34
C ALA A 174 5.92 -8.95 8.75
N MET A 175 6.83 -8.01 8.99
CA MET A 175 7.44 -7.82 10.32
C MET A 175 6.41 -7.42 11.37
N THR A 176 5.47 -6.52 11.03
CA THR A 176 4.40 -6.12 11.96
C THR A 176 3.54 -7.32 12.34
N LEU A 177 3.06 -8.09 11.36
CA LEU A 177 2.25 -9.28 11.60
C LEU A 177 3.02 -10.36 12.35
N ALA A 178 4.33 -10.49 12.15
CA ALA A 178 5.14 -11.46 12.88
C ALA A 178 5.12 -11.24 14.39
N VAL A 179 5.02 -9.98 14.86
CA VAL A 179 5.21 -9.64 16.28
C VAL A 179 4.03 -8.95 16.96
N PHE A 180 3.08 -8.36 16.23
CA PHE A 180 1.95 -7.65 16.79
C PHE A 180 0.59 -8.25 16.43
N ASN A 181 -0.33 -8.21 17.40
CA ASN A 181 -1.76 -8.32 17.19
C ASN A 181 -2.34 -6.90 17.07
N ILE A 182 -3.07 -6.67 15.98
CA ILE A 182 -3.76 -5.41 15.71
C ILE A 182 -5.26 -5.67 15.85
N SER A 183 -5.96 -4.86 16.63
CA SER A 183 -7.40 -4.97 16.83
C SER A 183 -8.07 -3.61 16.89
N LYS A 184 -9.40 -3.58 16.84
CA LYS A 184 -10.19 -2.38 17.14
C LYS A 184 -9.79 -1.82 18.51
N TYR A 185 -9.82 -0.49 18.63
CA TYR A 185 -9.56 0.19 19.89
C TYR A 185 -10.75 0.03 20.83
N VAL A 186 -10.47 -0.10 22.12
CA VAL A 186 -11.47 -0.14 23.18
C VAL A 186 -11.21 1.06 24.07
N ASP A 187 -12.23 1.90 24.25
CA ASP A 187 -12.11 3.11 25.05
C ASP A 187 -12.10 2.81 26.56
N GLU A 188 -11.95 3.86 27.37
CA GLU A 188 -11.94 3.78 28.84
C GLU A 188 -13.27 3.24 29.42
N SER A 189 -14.36 3.31 28.64
CA SER A 189 -15.68 2.81 29.02
C SER A 189 -15.90 1.34 28.63
N GLY A 190 -14.95 0.72 27.93
CA GLY A 190 -15.06 -0.65 27.42
C GLY A 190 -15.80 -0.77 26.09
N GLN A 191 -16.12 0.34 25.42
CA GLN A 191 -16.77 0.35 24.11
C GLN A 191 -15.74 0.17 22.99
N VAL A 192 -16.06 -0.72 22.04
CA VAL A 192 -15.26 -0.93 20.84
C VAL A 192 -15.51 0.21 19.85
N ILE A 193 -14.47 0.95 19.49
CA ILE A 193 -14.53 1.99 18.46
C ILE A 193 -14.16 1.38 17.11
N GLU A 194 -15.12 1.34 16.20
CA GLU A 194 -14.94 0.82 14.85
C GLU A 194 -14.36 1.89 13.91
N PRO A 195 -13.20 1.64 13.26
CA PRO A 195 -12.66 2.56 12.26
C PRO A 195 -13.62 2.75 11.07
N VAL A 196 -14.02 4.00 10.81
CA VAL A 196 -14.84 4.31 9.64
C VAL A 196 -14.00 4.17 8.37
N VAL A 197 -14.43 3.36 7.41
CA VAL A 197 -13.77 3.21 6.10
C VAL A 197 -14.10 4.42 5.23
N ASP A 198 -13.29 5.47 5.39
CA ASP A 198 -13.39 6.70 4.63
C ASP A 198 -11.99 7.26 4.33
N GLN A 199 -11.94 8.19 3.36
CA GLN A 199 -10.75 8.74 2.75
C GLN A 199 -10.82 10.26 2.64
N THR A 200 -9.69 10.95 2.84
CA THR A 200 -9.60 12.39 2.61
C THR A 200 -9.58 12.71 1.11
N THR A 201 -10.05 13.91 0.78
CA THR A 201 -9.92 14.47 -0.57
C THR A 201 -8.55 15.13 -0.73
N GLY A 202 -7.97 15.04 -1.93
CA GLY A 202 -6.67 15.62 -2.25
C GLY A 202 -5.95 14.87 -3.36
N THR A 203 -4.79 15.38 -3.78
CA THR A 203 -3.90 14.68 -4.74
C THR A 203 -3.43 13.34 -4.19
N VAL A 204 -3.19 13.31 -2.87
CA VAL A 204 -2.90 12.11 -2.10
C VAL A 204 -4.10 11.86 -1.19
N SER A 205 -4.60 10.62 -1.21
CA SER A 205 -5.75 10.21 -0.41
C SER A 205 -5.28 9.49 0.85
N HIS A 206 -5.64 10.06 2.00
CA HIS A 206 -5.32 9.51 3.30
C HIS A 206 -6.53 8.75 3.84
N PRO A 207 -6.35 7.58 4.48
CA PRO A 207 -7.38 7.05 5.35
C PRO A 207 -7.73 8.09 6.42
N THR A 208 -9.02 8.26 6.72
CA THR A 208 -9.44 9.10 7.84
C THR A 208 -8.76 8.65 9.14
N PRO A 209 -8.40 9.58 10.06
CA PRO A 209 -7.78 9.24 11.33
C PRO A 209 -8.59 8.19 12.09
N PHE A 210 -7.91 7.15 12.58
CA PHE A 210 -8.51 6.07 13.35
C PHE A 210 -7.63 5.65 14.52
N GLN A 211 -8.25 4.98 15.49
CA GLN A 211 -7.56 4.35 16.62
C GLN A 211 -7.58 2.82 16.46
N CYS A 212 -6.49 2.17 16.85
CA CYS A 212 -6.41 0.71 16.95
C CYS A 212 -5.57 0.32 18.17
N SER A 213 -5.75 -0.91 18.65
CA SER A 213 -4.89 -1.48 19.69
C SER A 213 -3.80 -2.32 19.02
N ILE A 214 -2.54 -2.08 19.40
CA ILE A 214 -1.37 -2.81 18.90
C ILE A 214 -0.69 -3.42 20.12
N LYS A 215 -0.67 -4.76 20.20
CA LYS A 215 -0.10 -5.50 21.33
C LYS A 215 0.86 -6.57 20.84
N PRO A 216 2.00 -6.83 21.52
CA PRO A 216 2.86 -7.95 21.18
C PRO A 216 2.07 -9.27 21.19
N ARG A 217 2.34 -10.15 20.21
CA ARG A 217 1.66 -11.45 20.07
C ARG A 217 1.98 -12.40 21.22
N SER A 218 3.21 -12.34 21.72
CA SER A 218 3.74 -13.24 22.74
C SER A 218 4.96 -12.65 23.42
N GLN A 219 5.41 -13.27 24.52
CA GLN A 219 6.66 -12.91 25.18
C GLN A 219 7.87 -13.05 24.24
N LYS A 220 7.87 -14.06 23.34
CA LYS A 220 8.93 -14.23 22.35
C LYS A 220 8.96 -13.07 21.35
N ALA A 221 7.80 -12.63 20.88
CA ALA A 221 7.69 -11.47 20.00
C ALA A 221 8.23 -10.20 20.70
N LEU A 222 7.91 -10.01 21.98
CA LEU A 222 8.45 -8.89 22.77
C LEU A 222 9.99 -8.96 22.89
N LEU A 223 10.56 -10.14 23.10
CA LEU A 223 12.01 -10.33 23.12
C LEU A 223 12.66 -10.01 21.77
N LEU A 224 12.04 -10.43 20.66
CA LEU A 224 12.52 -10.08 19.31
C LEU A 224 12.52 -8.57 19.07
N ILE A 225 11.43 -7.89 19.46
CA ILE A 225 11.33 -6.42 19.36
C ILE A 225 12.46 -5.75 20.15
N ASN A 226 12.66 -6.14 21.40
CA ASN A 226 13.69 -5.56 22.27
C ASN A 226 15.11 -5.84 21.76
N ALA A 227 15.35 -7.03 21.20
CA ALA A 227 16.65 -7.40 20.63
C ALA A 227 17.02 -6.53 19.42
N GLU A 228 16.05 -6.14 18.60
CA GLU A 228 16.30 -5.24 17.46
C GLU A 228 16.46 -3.78 17.88
N ILE A 229 15.72 -3.31 18.88
CA ILE A 229 15.89 -1.95 19.43
C ILE A 229 17.31 -1.74 19.98
N THR A 230 17.87 -2.76 20.63
CA THR A 230 19.21 -2.66 21.26
C THR A 230 20.35 -2.64 20.24
N LYS A 231 20.10 -3.04 18.98
CA LYS A 231 21.10 -3.02 17.90
C LYS A 231 21.15 -1.69 17.13
N ALA A 232 20.10 -0.87 17.25
CA ALA A 232 19.93 0.40 16.55
C ALA A 232 20.54 1.56 17.35
#